data_AF-A0A2D8R626-F1
#
_entry.id   AF-A0A2D8R626-F1
#
_cell.length_a   1.000
_cell.length_b   1.000
_cell.length_c   1.000
_cell.angle_alpha   90.00
_cell.angle_beta   90.00
_cell.angle_gamma   90.00
#
_symmetry.space_group_name_H-M   'P 1'
#
loop_
_entity.id
_entity.type
_entity.pdbx_description
1 polymer ?
#
loop_
_entity_poly.entity_id
_entity_poly.type
_entity_poly.pdbx_seq_one_letter_code
_entity_poly.pdbx_strand_id
1 'polypeptide(L)'
;MVQRRHEREARFLVPLIHDLSDRQQQLFLLIQSAIARHRPATLPPLTDLDVADAASALAATLETERRGIIYEHHASSLPAQRLEQDLIVAVESHRKNGRPSLIRDLVTALRRTERASRDASRVLDGGDDTYLNLVERTLHENARQTGVADPPARSTSRAALEAPTSEKINAPSNSGKNIIVP
;
A
#
# COMPACT_ATOMS: atom_id res chain seq x y z
N MET A 1 -8.89 20.60 -20.18
CA MET A 1 -7.50 20.25 -19.80
C MET A 1 -7.40 18.91 -19.08
N VAL A 2 -8.37 18.54 -18.23
CA VAL A 2 -8.41 17.25 -17.49
C VAL A 2 -8.34 16.04 -18.43
N GLN A 3 -9.12 16.00 -19.51
CA GLN A 3 -9.13 14.88 -20.47
C GLN A 3 -7.73 14.54 -21.04
N ARG A 4 -6.97 15.56 -21.47
CA ARG A 4 -5.60 15.38 -22.01
C ARG A 4 -4.60 14.90 -20.97
N ARG A 5 -4.86 15.15 -19.68
CA ARG A 5 -4.03 14.63 -18.58
C ARG A 5 -4.32 13.15 -18.34
N HIS A 6 -5.59 12.77 -18.23
CA HIS A 6 -5.99 11.37 -18.07
C HIS A 6 -5.53 10.50 -19.25
N GLU A 7 -5.60 11.01 -20.47
CA GLU A 7 -5.09 10.31 -21.66
C GLU A 7 -3.57 10.08 -21.60
N ARG A 8 -2.79 11.05 -21.10
CA ARG A 8 -1.33 10.90 -20.94
C ARG A 8 -0.99 9.91 -19.84
N GLU A 9 -1.66 10.01 -18.70
CA GLU A 9 -1.49 9.09 -17.59
C GLU A 9 -1.89 7.66 -17.97
N ALA A 10 -2.99 7.47 -18.70
CA ALA A 10 -3.37 6.16 -19.23
C ALA A 10 -2.32 5.62 -20.21
N ARG A 11 -1.81 6.45 -21.11
CA ARG A 11 -0.78 6.07 -22.08
C ARG A 11 0.55 5.70 -21.40
N PHE A 12 0.82 6.26 -20.22
CA PHE A 12 1.95 5.91 -19.38
C PHE A 12 1.71 4.62 -18.56
N LEU A 13 0.52 4.45 -17.98
CA LEU A 13 0.17 3.31 -17.11
C LEU A 13 -0.05 2.00 -17.87
N VAL A 14 -0.73 2.04 -19.02
CA VAL A 14 -1.11 0.82 -19.76
C VAL A 14 0.11 -0.07 -20.08
N PRO A 15 1.23 0.46 -20.60
CA PRO A 15 2.43 -0.36 -20.85
C PRO A 15 3.08 -0.95 -19.59
N LEU A 16 2.84 -0.37 -18.41
CA LEU A 16 3.40 -0.90 -17.16
C LEU A 16 2.72 -2.21 -16.74
N ILE A 17 1.46 -2.41 -17.13
CA ILE A 17 0.66 -3.55 -16.68
C ILE A 17 0.47 -4.59 -17.80
N HIS A 18 0.31 -4.14 -19.04
CA HIS A 18 -0.14 -4.98 -20.15
C HIS A 18 0.81 -6.13 -20.51
N ASP A 19 2.13 -5.93 -20.40
CA ASP A 19 3.11 -6.96 -20.78
C ASP A 19 3.57 -7.84 -19.60
N LEU A 20 2.88 -7.77 -18.46
CA LEU A 20 3.16 -8.60 -17.29
C LEU A 20 2.23 -9.81 -17.27
N SER A 21 2.76 -10.98 -16.89
CA SER A 21 1.90 -12.10 -16.49
C SER A 21 1.08 -11.74 -15.25
N ASP A 22 -0.05 -12.42 -15.00
CA ASP A 22 -0.91 -12.19 -13.83
C ASP A 22 -0.12 -12.13 -12.51
N ARG A 23 0.85 -13.04 -12.34
CA ARG A 23 1.71 -13.06 -11.15
C ARG A 23 2.59 -11.82 -11.08
N GLN A 24 3.21 -11.43 -12.20
CA GLN A 24 4.05 -10.23 -12.23
C GLN A 24 3.21 -8.96 -11.99
N GLN A 25 1.97 -8.93 -12.47
CA GLN A 25 1.02 -7.86 -12.16
C GLN A 25 0.71 -7.79 -10.66
N GLN A 26 0.43 -8.94 -10.03
CA GLN A 26 0.22 -9.00 -8.57
C GLN A 26 1.43 -8.48 -7.78
N LEU A 27 2.64 -8.89 -8.17
CA LEU A 27 3.87 -8.42 -7.52
C LEU A 27 4.16 -6.95 -7.78
N PHE A 28 3.86 -6.47 -8.98
CA PHE A 28 3.93 -5.05 -9.31
C PHE A 28 2.98 -4.25 -8.41
N LEU A 29 1.71 -4.64 -8.33
CA LEU A 29 0.74 -3.98 -7.45
C LEU A 29 1.13 -4.06 -5.96
N LEU A 30 1.72 -5.17 -5.51
CA LEU A 30 2.30 -5.29 -4.17
C LEU A 30 3.36 -4.22 -3.94
N ILE A 31 4.33 -4.08 -4.84
CA ILE A 31 5.39 -3.06 -4.76
C ILE A 31 4.78 -1.66 -4.74
N GLN A 32 3.80 -1.39 -5.62
CA GLN A 32 3.09 -0.10 -5.64
C GLN A 32 2.38 0.19 -4.31
N SER A 33 1.78 -0.81 -3.67
CA SER A 33 1.11 -0.66 -2.38
C SER A 33 2.10 -0.36 -1.24
N ALA A 34 3.30 -0.96 -1.27
CA ALA A 34 4.35 -0.71 -0.29
C ALA A 34 4.87 0.74 -0.42
N ILE A 35 5.10 1.21 -1.64
CA ILE A 35 5.51 2.60 -1.91
C ILE A 35 4.46 3.59 -1.40
N ALA A 36 3.18 3.38 -1.73
CA ALA A 36 2.10 4.27 -1.31
C ALA A 36 1.96 4.33 0.22
N ARG A 37 2.13 3.20 0.91
CA ARG A 37 2.10 3.13 2.38
C ARG A 37 3.31 3.83 3.02
N HIS A 38 4.48 3.76 2.39
CA HIS A 38 5.71 4.38 2.92
C HIS A 38 5.67 5.91 2.86
N ARG A 39 5.16 6.45 1.74
CA ARG A 39 5.17 7.89 1.44
C ARG A 39 4.73 8.82 2.59
N PRO A 40 3.58 8.62 3.27
CA PRO A 40 3.15 9.54 4.33
C PRO A 40 4.07 9.57 5.56
N ALA A 41 4.94 8.58 5.74
CA ALA A 41 5.83 8.47 6.90
C ALA A 41 7.22 9.10 6.68
N THR A 42 7.55 9.55 5.46
CA THR A 42 8.92 9.99 5.12
C THR A 42 9.21 11.45 5.44
N LEU A 43 10.28 11.70 6.20
CA LEU A 43 10.94 12.99 6.38
C LEU A 43 12.47 12.78 6.23
N PRO A 44 13.14 13.41 5.24
CA PRO A 44 12.58 14.26 4.17
C PRO A 44 11.65 13.48 3.21
N PRO A 45 10.83 14.19 2.41
CA PRO A 45 9.87 13.53 1.51
C PRO A 45 10.59 12.68 0.46
N LEU A 46 9.95 11.57 0.12
CA LEU A 46 10.39 10.69 -0.94
C LEU A 46 10.20 11.35 -2.33
N THR A 47 11.19 11.17 -3.21
CA THR A 47 11.11 11.55 -4.63
C THR A 47 10.96 10.30 -5.53
N ASP A 48 10.57 10.49 -6.77
CA ASP A 48 10.54 9.45 -7.81
C ASP A 48 11.94 8.86 -8.05
N LEU A 49 13.01 9.66 -7.87
CA LEU A 49 14.39 9.16 -7.96
C LEU A 49 14.76 8.26 -6.78
N ASP A 50 14.28 8.57 -5.57
CA ASP A 50 14.48 7.69 -4.41
C ASP A 50 13.74 6.36 -4.59
N VAL A 51 12.54 6.37 -5.21
CA VAL A 51 11.82 5.14 -5.58
C VAL A 51 12.62 4.32 -6.59
N ALA A 52 13.16 4.97 -7.61
CA ALA A 52 13.98 4.30 -8.61
C ALA A 52 15.23 3.65 -8.01
N ASP A 53 15.90 4.37 -7.11
CA ASP A 53 17.11 3.89 -6.45
C ASP A 53 16.83 2.69 -5.53
N ALA A 54 15.79 2.79 -4.67
CA ALA A 54 15.37 1.69 -3.81
C ALA A 54 14.97 0.42 -4.61
N ALA A 55 14.18 0.60 -5.67
CA ALA A 55 13.77 -0.52 -6.52
C ALA A 55 14.96 -1.14 -7.26
N SER A 56 15.91 -0.31 -7.72
CA SER A 56 17.14 -0.77 -8.39
C SER A 56 18.04 -1.56 -7.45
N ALA A 57 18.26 -1.07 -6.23
CA ALA A 57 19.10 -1.74 -5.23
C ALA A 57 18.54 -3.13 -4.90
N LEU A 58 17.24 -3.21 -4.56
CA LEU A 58 16.61 -4.50 -4.27
C LEU A 58 16.61 -5.46 -5.47
N ALA A 59 16.35 -4.95 -6.68
CA ALA A 59 16.43 -5.79 -7.88
C ALA A 59 17.84 -6.35 -8.10
N ALA A 60 18.88 -5.54 -7.90
CA ALA A 60 20.27 -5.96 -8.02
C ALA A 60 20.64 -7.04 -6.99
N THR A 61 20.19 -6.89 -5.73
CA THR A 61 20.36 -7.89 -4.67
C THR A 61 19.70 -9.22 -5.03
N LEU A 62 18.46 -9.20 -5.54
CA LEU A 62 17.77 -10.42 -5.97
C LEU A 62 18.43 -11.07 -7.21
N GLU A 63 18.98 -10.26 -8.12
CA GLU A 63 19.73 -10.74 -9.28
C GLU A 63 21.03 -11.43 -8.88
N THR A 64 21.76 -10.90 -7.89
CA THR A 64 22.98 -11.55 -7.34
C THR A 64 22.63 -12.80 -6.56
N GLU A 65 21.58 -12.78 -5.75
CA GLU A 65 21.10 -13.96 -5.01
C GLU A 65 20.75 -15.10 -5.97
N ARG A 66 20.06 -14.80 -7.08
CA ARG A 66 19.73 -15.80 -8.12
C ARG A 66 20.97 -16.44 -8.76
N ARG A 67 22.12 -15.75 -8.74
CA ARG A 67 23.41 -16.27 -9.23
C ARG A 67 24.18 -17.04 -8.15
N GLY A 68 23.62 -17.18 -6.94
CA GLY A 68 24.27 -17.81 -5.79
C GLY A 68 25.27 -16.90 -5.08
N ILE A 69 25.20 -15.59 -5.29
CA ILE A 69 26.11 -14.61 -4.68
C ILE A 69 25.38 -13.92 -3.53
N ILE A 70 25.91 -14.06 -2.32
CA ILE A 70 25.40 -13.38 -1.12
C ILE A 70 26.03 -11.99 -1.08
N TYR A 71 25.37 -11.04 -1.73
CA TYR A 71 25.75 -9.64 -1.75
C TYR A 71 24.49 -8.77 -1.76
N GLU A 72 24.47 -7.78 -0.88
CA GLU A 72 23.39 -6.80 -0.76
C GLU A 72 23.85 -5.48 -1.37
N HIS A 73 23.01 -4.96 -2.27
CA HIS A 73 23.10 -3.58 -2.71
C HIS A 73 22.23 -2.74 -1.79
N HIS A 74 22.59 -1.47 -1.62
CA HIS A 74 21.83 -0.51 -0.83
C HIS A 74 21.54 0.73 -1.66
N ALA A 75 20.39 1.33 -1.43
CA ALA A 75 20.07 2.60 -2.03
C ALA A 75 21.00 3.72 -1.51
N SER A 76 21.19 4.75 -2.31
CA SER A 76 22.20 5.78 -2.11
C SER A 76 21.78 6.86 -1.12
N SER A 77 20.48 7.17 -1.04
CA SER A 77 19.92 8.20 -0.16
C SER A 77 19.22 7.60 1.07
N LEU A 78 19.14 8.35 2.17
CA LEU A 78 18.44 7.90 3.38
C LEU A 78 16.94 7.64 3.14
N PRO A 79 16.18 8.51 2.42
CA PRO A 79 14.79 8.19 2.04
C PRO A 79 14.67 6.91 1.22
N ALA A 80 15.58 6.71 0.25
CA ALA A 80 15.57 5.52 -0.59
C ALA A 80 15.89 4.24 0.21
N GLN A 81 16.86 4.28 1.15
CA GLN A 81 17.20 3.15 2.01
C GLN A 81 16.03 2.75 2.93
N ARG A 82 15.28 3.73 3.43
CA ARG A 82 14.07 3.46 4.24
C ARG A 82 12.98 2.79 3.40
N LEU A 83 12.76 3.26 2.18
CA LEU A 83 11.84 2.62 1.24
C LEU A 83 12.31 1.21 0.88
N GLU A 84 13.60 1.03 0.60
CA GLU A 84 14.21 -0.26 0.31
C GLU A 84 13.90 -1.27 1.42
N GLN A 85 14.04 -0.89 2.69
CA GLN A 85 13.72 -1.77 3.81
C GLN A 85 12.24 -2.20 3.82
N ASP A 86 11.32 -1.29 3.51
CA ASP A 86 9.89 -1.61 3.40
C ASP A 86 9.60 -2.52 2.20
N LEU A 87 10.30 -2.33 1.08
CA LEU A 87 10.21 -3.20 -0.09
C LEU A 87 10.73 -4.60 0.23
N ILE A 88 11.86 -4.72 0.93
CA ILE A 88 12.40 -6.01 1.40
C ILE A 88 11.35 -6.75 2.22
N VAL A 89 10.73 -6.08 3.20
CA VAL A 89 9.68 -6.68 4.05
C VAL A 89 8.48 -7.16 3.22
N ALA A 90 8.02 -6.34 2.27
CA ALA A 90 6.90 -6.70 1.40
C ALA A 90 7.21 -7.91 0.51
N VAL A 91 8.42 -7.96 -0.05
CA VAL A 91 8.89 -9.04 -0.93
C VAL A 91 9.10 -10.33 -0.14
N GLU A 92 9.79 -10.29 1.01
CA GLU A 92 10.06 -11.47 1.83
C GLU A 92 8.79 -12.15 2.32
N SER A 93 7.74 -11.37 2.59
CA SER A 93 6.42 -11.90 2.95
C SER A 93 5.83 -12.80 1.86
N HIS A 94 6.14 -12.53 0.58
CA HIS A 94 5.70 -13.34 -0.55
C HIS A 94 6.67 -14.47 -0.89
N ARG A 95 7.96 -14.29 -0.60
CA ARG A 95 9.00 -15.30 -0.84
C ARG A 95 8.84 -16.55 0.01
N LYS A 96 8.43 -16.41 1.28
CA LYS A 96 8.26 -17.54 2.22
C LYS A 96 7.34 -18.65 1.69
N ASN A 97 6.41 -18.32 0.79
CA ASN A 97 5.44 -19.26 0.21
C ASN A 97 5.63 -19.45 -1.31
N GLY A 98 6.74 -18.94 -1.86
CA GLY A 98 6.95 -18.80 -3.29
C GLY A 98 7.72 -19.94 -3.96
N ARG A 99 7.50 -20.11 -5.27
CA ARG A 99 8.34 -20.98 -6.13
C ARG A 99 9.68 -20.29 -6.44
N PRO A 100 10.74 -21.02 -6.83
CA PRO A 100 12.02 -20.41 -7.23
C PRO A 100 11.91 -19.39 -8.39
N SER A 101 10.92 -19.54 -9.28
CA SER A 101 10.65 -18.58 -10.36
C SER A 101 10.21 -17.19 -9.84
N LEU A 102 9.75 -17.10 -8.59
CA LEU A 102 9.24 -15.88 -7.99
C LEU A 102 10.30 -14.77 -7.96
N ILE A 103 11.57 -15.11 -7.73
CA ILE A 103 12.67 -14.12 -7.74
C ILE A 103 12.76 -13.43 -9.11
N ARG A 104 12.60 -14.17 -10.21
CA ARG A 104 12.59 -13.57 -11.57
C ARG A 104 11.42 -12.60 -11.74
N ASP A 105 10.24 -12.99 -11.26
CA ASP A 105 9.03 -12.17 -11.40
C ASP A 105 9.11 -10.90 -10.54
N LEU A 106 9.69 -11.00 -9.34
CA LEU A 106 10.00 -9.86 -8.46
C LEU A 106 10.98 -8.89 -9.09
N VAL A 107 12.10 -9.39 -9.64
CA VAL A 107 13.08 -8.57 -10.36
C VAL A 107 12.40 -7.85 -11.53
N THR A 108 11.54 -8.54 -12.28
CA THR A 108 10.79 -7.95 -13.39
C THR A 108 9.91 -6.79 -12.92
N ALA A 109 9.18 -6.98 -11.82
CA ALA A 109 8.31 -5.96 -11.26
C ALA A 109 9.13 -4.75 -10.71
N LEU A 110 10.21 -4.99 -9.97
CA LEU A 110 11.08 -3.95 -9.42
C LEU A 110 11.75 -3.13 -10.53
N ARG A 111 12.29 -3.77 -11.57
CA ARG A 111 12.90 -3.07 -12.72
C ARG A 111 11.88 -2.24 -13.48
N ARG A 112 10.62 -2.67 -13.52
CA ARG A 112 9.54 -1.91 -14.14
C ARG A 112 9.15 -0.69 -13.28
N THR A 113 9.07 -0.85 -11.97
CA THR A 113 8.89 0.27 -11.02
C THR A 113 10.04 1.27 -11.11
N GLU A 114 11.29 0.80 -11.16
CA GLU A 114 12.47 1.66 -11.36
C GLU A 114 12.32 2.53 -12.61
N ARG A 115 12.09 1.89 -13.76
CA ARG A 115 11.98 2.59 -15.04
C ARG A 115 10.81 3.58 -15.04
N ALA A 116 9.66 3.17 -14.52
CA ALA A 116 8.49 4.05 -14.43
C ALA A 116 8.79 5.30 -13.60
N SER A 117 9.45 5.14 -12.46
CA SER A 117 9.80 6.26 -11.57
C SER A 117 10.79 7.22 -12.24
N ARG A 118 11.79 6.70 -12.98
CA ARG A 118 12.73 7.55 -13.75
C ARG A 118 12.06 8.29 -14.92
N ASP A 119 11.09 7.66 -15.57
CA ASP A 119 10.46 8.20 -16.78
C ASP A 119 9.29 9.17 -16.48
N ALA A 120 8.70 9.12 -15.28
CA ALA A 120 7.45 9.80 -14.96
C ALA A 120 7.49 11.32 -15.17
N SER A 121 8.48 12.02 -14.61
CA SER A 121 8.59 13.48 -14.72
C SER A 121 8.68 13.94 -16.18
N ARG A 122 9.45 13.20 -17.00
CA ARG A 122 9.64 13.45 -18.43
C ARG A 122 8.40 13.16 -19.28
N VAL A 123 7.66 12.08 -18.98
CA VAL A 123 6.53 11.64 -19.82
C VAL A 123 5.22 12.34 -19.44
N LEU A 124 5.06 12.70 -18.17
CA LEU A 124 3.84 13.29 -17.63
C LEU A 124 3.94 14.81 -17.44
N ASP A 125 5.06 15.42 -17.84
CA ASP A 125 5.35 16.85 -17.71
C ASP A 125 5.17 17.35 -16.26
N GLY A 126 5.78 16.64 -15.30
CA GLY A 126 5.60 16.87 -13.86
C GLY A 126 6.91 17.06 -13.08
N GLY A 127 6.79 17.24 -11.77
CA GLY A 127 7.93 17.41 -10.84
C GLY A 127 8.50 16.09 -10.31
N ASP A 128 9.32 16.18 -9.28
CA ASP A 128 10.09 15.05 -8.72
C ASP A 128 9.26 14.01 -7.97
N ASP A 129 7.94 14.19 -7.84
CA ASP A 129 7.00 13.30 -7.13
C ASP A 129 5.83 12.83 -8.00
N THR A 130 5.98 12.93 -9.32
CA THR A 130 4.93 12.69 -10.30
C THR A 130 4.48 11.23 -10.32
N TYR A 131 5.43 10.29 -10.28
CA TYR A 131 5.14 8.87 -10.17
C TYR A 131 4.44 8.56 -8.85
N LEU A 132 4.93 9.09 -7.74
CA LEU A 132 4.32 8.90 -6.43
C LEU A 132 2.87 9.37 -6.38
N ASN A 133 2.59 10.56 -6.91
CA ASN A 133 1.24 11.12 -7.01
C ASN A 133 0.31 10.27 -7.88
N LEU A 134 0.84 9.75 -8.99
CA LEU A 134 0.10 8.85 -9.87
C LEU A 134 -0.29 7.56 -9.15
N VAL A 135 0.67 6.91 -8.49
CA VAL A 135 0.46 5.64 -7.77
C VAL A 135 -0.57 5.80 -6.66
N GLU A 136 -0.42 6.84 -5.83
CA GLU A 136 -1.34 7.13 -4.72
C GLU A 136 -2.77 7.31 -5.23
N ARG A 137 -2.96 8.15 -6.25
CA ARG A 137 -4.28 8.42 -6.82
C ARG A 137 -4.88 7.17 -7.47
N THR A 138 -4.11 6.42 -8.25
CA THR A 138 -4.60 5.19 -8.90
C THR A 138 -4.99 4.14 -7.89
N LEU A 139 -4.23 3.95 -6.80
CA LEU A 139 -4.61 3.00 -5.74
C LEU A 139 -5.86 3.46 -4.97
N HIS A 140 -6.00 4.76 -4.69
CA HIS A 140 -7.20 5.32 -4.09
C HIS A 140 -8.44 5.16 -4.98
N GLU A 141 -8.32 5.40 -6.29
CA GLU A 141 -9.40 5.22 -7.25
C GLU A 141 -9.84 3.75 -7.31
N ASN A 142 -8.89 2.81 -7.36
CA ASN A 142 -9.19 1.38 -7.32
C ASN A 142 -9.89 0.96 -6.02
N ALA A 143 -9.43 1.45 -4.86
CA ALA A 143 -10.06 1.15 -3.57
C ALA A 143 -11.51 1.64 -3.50
N ARG A 144 -11.79 2.83 -4.04
CA ARG A 144 -13.15 3.40 -4.10
C ARG A 144 -14.06 2.61 -5.03
N GLN A 145 -13.54 2.12 -6.15
CA GLN A 145 -14.31 1.30 -7.10
C GLN A 145 -14.60 -0.11 -6.56
N THR A 146 -13.70 -0.66 -5.75
CA THR A 146 -13.85 -2.01 -5.17
C THR A 146 -14.73 -2.04 -3.92
N GLY A 147 -15.25 -0.89 -3.46
CA GLY A 147 -16.21 -0.83 -2.35
C GLY A 147 -15.63 -1.19 -0.98
N VAL A 148 -14.30 -1.19 -0.82
CA VAL A 148 -13.65 -1.21 0.51
C VAL A 148 -13.69 0.23 1.05
N ALA A 149 -14.90 0.71 1.29
CA ALA A 149 -15.14 1.97 1.97
C ALA A 149 -14.90 1.76 3.46
N ASP A 150 -14.12 2.66 4.07
CA ASP A 150 -14.05 2.84 5.52
C ASP A 150 -15.48 2.85 6.11
N PRO A 151 -15.75 2.21 7.25
CA PRO A 151 -17.07 2.28 7.87
C PRO A 151 -17.39 3.74 8.20
N PRO A 152 -18.63 4.21 7.93
CA PRO A 152 -18.97 5.60 8.20
C PRO A 152 -18.85 5.87 9.70
N ALA A 153 -18.12 6.93 10.03
CA ALA A 153 -18.07 7.50 11.36
C ALA A 153 -19.50 7.64 11.90
N ARG A 154 -19.76 7.05 13.08
CA ARG A 154 -21.07 7.13 13.72
C ARG A 154 -21.44 8.60 13.87
N SER A 155 -22.46 9.01 13.11
CA SER A 155 -23.15 10.27 13.31
C SER A 155 -23.75 10.26 14.71
N THR A 156 -23.09 10.94 15.65
CA THR A 156 -23.74 11.35 16.90
C THR A 156 -24.65 12.52 16.58
N SER A 157 -25.90 12.22 16.25
CA SER A 157 -26.95 13.24 16.21
C SER A 157 -28.18 12.79 17.01
N ARG A 158 -28.08 13.04 18.32
CA ARG A 158 -29.09 13.65 19.20
C ARG A 158 -30.52 13.74 18.65
N ALA A 159 -31.44 12.95 19.21
CA ALA A 159 -32.83 13.36 19.53
C ALA A 159 -33.58 12.22 20.23
N ALA A 160 -33.84 12.36 21.53
CA ALA A 160 -35.01 11.85 22.26
C ALA A 160 -34.75 11.99 23.77
N LEU A 161 -34.92 13.21 24.28
CA LEU A 161 -35.16 13.41 25.71
C LEU A 161 -36.60 13.91 25.82
N GLU A 162 -37.56 13.02 25.59
CA GLU A 162 -38.93 13.21 26.02
C GLU A 162 -39.08 12.55 27.38
N ALA A 163 -39.42 13.36 28.39
CA ALA A 163 -39.75 12.91 29.73
C ALA A 163 -41.04 12.10 29.73
N PRO A 164 -41.23 11.21 30.72
CA PRO A 164 -42.53 11.16 31.37
C PRO A 164 -42.46 11.31 32.89
N THR A 165 -43.46 12.05 33.36
CA THR A 165 -43.85 12.35 34.74
C THR A 165 -44.56 11.16 35.40
N SER A 166 -44.33 10.99 36.72
CA SER A 166 -45.04 10.10 37.68
C SER A 166 -44.81 8.58 37.47
N GLU A 167 -44.65 7.72 38.48
CA GLU A 167 -45.40 7.60 39.72
C GLU A 167 -44.67 6.64 40.70
N LYS A 168 -45.06 6.70 41.98
CA LYS A 168 -44.44 6.11 43.18
C LYS A 168 -44.10 4.61 43.10
N ILE A 169 -42.90 4.25 43.56
CA ILE A 169 -42.50 2.86 43.84
C ILE A 169 -42.69 2.60 45.34
N ASN A 170 -43.51 1.61 45.68
CA ASN A 170 -43.62 1.07 47.03
C ASN A 170 -43.58 -0.46 46.97
N ALA A 171 -42.88 -1.05 47.95
CA ALA A 171 -42.95 -2.44 48.41
C ALA A 171 -42.13 -3.55 47.70
N PRO A 172 -41.75 -4.63 48.44
CA PRO A 172 -40.36 -5.08 48.47
C PRO A 172 -40.15 -6.62 48.33
N SER A 173 -38.86 -7.00 48.31
CA SER A 173 -38.24 -8.18 48.98
C SER A 173 -38.93 -9.56 48.92
N ASN A 174 -38.22 -10.58 48.40
CA ASN A 174 -37.53 -11.61 49.20
C ASN A 174 -37.44 -12.98 48.47
N SER A 175 -36.37 -13.70 48.79
CA SER A 175 -36.17 -15.16 48.74
C SER A 175 -35.96 -15.82 47.36
N GLY A 176 -35.05 -16.78 47.22
CA GLY A 176 -34.33 -17.55 48.24
C GLY A 176 -33.09 -18.21 47.67
N LYS A 177 -32.04 -18.20 48.49
CA LYS A 177 -30.81 -18.98 48.33
C LYS A 177 -31.09 -20.38 48.88
N ASN A 178 -30.78 -21.44 48.13
CA ASN A 178 -30.63 -22.77 48.70
C ASN A 178 -29.57 -23.55 47.92
N ILE A 179 -28.36 -23.68 48.49
CA ILE A 179 -27.35 -24.67 48.06
C ILE A 179 -26.66 -25.21 49.31
N ILE A 180 -26.87 -26.51 49.56
CA ILE A 180 -26.06 -27.45 50.35
C ILE A 180 -26.03 -28.69 49.42
N VAL A 181 -24.94 -29.43 49.16
CA VAL A 181 -24.08 -30.33 49.97
C VAL A 181 -23.02 -30.91 48.97
N PRO A 182 -22.04 -31.77 49.32
CA PRO A 182 -21.37 -32.10 50.59
C PRO A 182 -19.92 -31.61 50.68
#